data_AF-A0A0E9ZFA0-F1
#
_entry.id   AF-A0A0E9ZFA0-F1
#
_cell.length_a   1.000
_cell.length_b   1.000
_cell.length_c   1.000
_cell.angle_alpha   90.00
_cell.angle_beta   90.00
_cell.angle_gamma   90.00
#
_symmetry.space_group_name_H-M   'P 1'
#
loop_
_entity.id
_entity.type
_entity.pdbx_description
1 polymer ?
#
loop_
_entity_poly.entity_id
_entity_poly.type
_entity_poly.pdbx_seq_one_letter_code
_entity_poly.pdbx_strand_id
1 'polypeptide(L)' 'MHKRKNWLFSATPNGATASAHLYSLVETAKANGREPYAWLRHVLERLPQAVSVEDFEALLPWNCSPQIPR' A
#
# COMPACT_ATOMS: atom_id res chain seq x y z
N MET A 1 32.79 -8.54 4.95
CA MET A 1 32.39 -7.18 4.48
C MET A 1 30.90 -7.16 4.22
N HIS A 2 30.16 -6.44 5.06
CA HIS A 2 28.69 -6.40 5.09
C HIS A 2 28.10 -5.64 3.89
N LYS A 3 27.63 -6.35 2.85
CA LYS A 3 26.69 -5.78 1.86
C LYS A 3 25.24 -5.98 2.32
N ARG A 4 24.88 -5.38 3.45
CA ARG A 4 23.55 -5.47 4.08
C ARG A 4 22.92 -4.08 4.25
N LYS A 5 22.91 -3.21 3.21
CA LYS A 5 22.22 -1.91 3.34
C LYS A 5 21.97 -1.01 2.12
N ASN A 6 22.24 -1.41 0.87
CA ASN A 6 22.28 -0.38 -0.20
C ASN A 6 21.45 -0.62 -1.48
N TRP A 7 20.61 -1.65 -1.59
CA TRP A 7 20.26 -2.10 -2.96
C TRP A 7 18.85 -2.60 -3.23
N LEU A 8 17.83 -2.14 -2.49
CA LEU A 8 16.45 -2.45 -2.91
C LEU A 8 15.61 -1.26 -3.41
N PHE A 9 15.96 0.01 -3.18
CA PHE A 9 15.01 1.09 -3.54
C PHE A 9 15.58 2.44 -4.04
N SER A 10 16.90 2.66 -4.19
CA SER A 10 17.41 4.04 -4.30
C SER A 10 18.37 4.34 -5.47
N ALA A 11 18.25 3.70 -6.63
CA ALA A 11 19.12 4.02 -7.77
C ALA A 11 18.44 4.13 -9.14
N THR A 12 17.10 4.12 -9.21
CA THR A 12 16.37 4.41 -10.43
C THR A 12 15.22 5.38 -10.12
N PRO A 13 14.88 6.32 -11.02
CA PRO A 13 13.74 7.23 -10.85
C PRO A 13 12.47 6.47 -10.45
N ASN A 14 12.26 5.29 -11.05
CA ASN A 14 11.12 4.41 -10.75
C ASN A 14 11.11 3.91 -9.30
N GLY A 15 12.27 3.60 -8.69
CA GLY A 15 12.35 3.14 -7.30
C GLY A 15 12.09 4.26 -6.28
N ALA A 16 12.56 5.48 -6.57
CA ALA A 16 12.27 6.66 -5.76
C ALA A 16 10.79 7.04 -5.83
N THR A 17 10.20 7.01 -7.02
CA THR A 17 8.77 7.24 -7.23
C THR A 17 7.94 6.16 -6.53
N ALA A 18 8.24 4.88 -6.69
CA ALA A 18 7.51 3.81 -5.99
C ALA A 18 7.55 4.00 -4.47
N SER A 19 8.70 4.39 -3.91
CA SER A 19 8.85 4.67 -2.48
C SER A 19 8.01 5.87 -2.03
N ALA A 20 7.98 6.95 -2.80
CA ALA A 20 7.15 8.13 -2.51
C ALA A 20 5.64 7.80 -2.53
N HIS A 21 5.21 7.00 -3.49
CA HIS A 21 3.81 6.54 -3.59
C HIS A 21 3.45 5.64 -2.39
N LEU A 22 4.33 4.72 -2.01
CA LEU A 22 4.19 3.89 -0.81
C LEU A 22 4.05 4.74 0.45
N TYR A 23 4.91 5.75 0.64
CA TYR A 23 4.82 6.68 1.77
C TYR A 23 3.48 7.43 1.79
N SER A 24 3.04 7.95 0.64
CA SER A 24 1.75 8.63 0.53
C SER A 24 0.56 7.73 0.90
N LEU A 25 0.58 6.46 0.44
CA LEU A 25 -0.44 5.47 0.78
C LEU A 25 -0.44 5.12 2.27
N VAL A 26 0.74 4.96 2.88
CA VAL A 26 0.89 4.69 4.31
C VAL A 26 0.33 5.85 5.14
N GLU A 27 0.66 7.09 4.80
CA GLU A 27 0.12 8.26 5.48
C GLU A 27 -1.39 8.37 5.31
N THR A 28 -1.92 8.03 4.13
CA THR A 28 -3.37 7.98 3.88
C THR A 28 -4.07 6.95 4.78
N ALA A 29 -3.50 5.75 4.93
CA ALA A 29 -4.05 4.73 5.82
C ALA A 29 -4.06 5.19 7.28
N LYS A 30 -2.95 5.81 7.74
CA LYS A 30 -2.82 6.36 9.09
C LYS A 30 -3.83 7.48 9.33
N ALA A 31 -4.01 8.39 8.37
CA ALA A 31 -4.99 9.46 8.45
C ALA A 31 -6.44 8.96 8.57
N ASN A 32 -6.71 7.76 8.03
CA ASN A 32 -8.00 7.08 8.14
C ASN A 32 -8.07 6.10 9.35
N GLY A 33 -7.08 6.11 10.24
CA GLY A 33 -7.04 5.24 11.43
C GLY A 33 -6.86 3.76 11.13
N ARG A 34 -6.39 3.39 9.93
CA ARG A 34 -6.18 2.00 9.52
C ARG A 34 -4.72 1.60 9.68
N GLU A 35 -4.50 0.32 9.99
CA GLU A 35 -3.16 -0.27 9.99
C GLU A 35 -2.61 -0.28 8.55
N PRO A 36 -1.54 0.47 8.25
CA PRO A 36 -1.10 0.72 6.88
C PRO A 36 -0.73 -0.54 6.11
N TYR A 37 -0.10 -1.50 6.78
CA TYR A 37 0.38 -2.71 6.16
C TYR A 37 -0.77 -3.66 5.82
N ALA A 38 -1.74 -3.84 6.72
CA ALA A 38 -2.96 -4.62 6.50
C ALA A 38 -3.79 -4.03 5.37
N TRP A 39 -3.98 -2.70 5.34
CA TRP A 39 -4.71 -2.05 4.26
C TRP A 39 -3.97 -2.18 2.92
N LEU A 40 -2.67 -1.88 2.87
CA LEU A 40 -1.90 -1.98 1.64
C LEU A 40 -1.88 -3.40 1.08
N ARG A 41 -1.71 -4.42 1.95
CA ARG A 41 -1.78 -5.83 1.53
C ARG A 41 -3.14 -6.13 0.90
N HIS A 42 -4.22 -5.75 1.58
CA HIS A 42 -5.58 -5.97 1.10
C HIS A 42 -5.84 -5.31 -0.26
N VAL A 43 -5.36 -4.08 -0.45
CA VAL A 43 -5.44 -3.36 -1.72
C VAL A 43 -4.66 -4.11 -2.80
N LEU A 44 -3.40 -4.44 -2.58
CA LEU A 44 -2.55 -5.10 -3.58
C LEU A 44 -3.05 -6.51 -3.97
N GLU A 45 -3.67 -7.24 -3.05
CA GLU A 45 -4.26 -8.56 -3.31
C GLU A 45 -5.54 -8.48 -4.17
N ARG A 46 -6.34 -7.43 -3.98
CA ARG A 46 -7.64 -7.27 -4.65
C ARG A 46 -7.59 -6.37 -5.88
N LEU A 47 -6.59 -5.51 -6.00
CA LEU A 47 -6.38 -4.63 -7.16
C LEU A 47 -6.39 -5.39 -8.50
N PRO A 48 -5.72 -6.55 -8.67
CA PRO A 48 -5.78 -7.30 -9.93
C PRO A 48 -7.14 -7.98 -10.18
N GLN A 49 -8.01 -8.05 -9.17
CA GLN A 49 -9.35 -8.63 -9.27
C GLN A 49 -10.43 -7.55 -9.51
N ALA A 50 -10.09 -6.27 -9.29
CA ALA A 50 -10.99 -5.15 -9.48
C ALA A 50 -11.22 -4.90 -10.98
N VAL A 51 -12.48 -5.00 -11.41
CA VAL A 51 -12.89 -4.82 -12.82
C VAL A 51 -13.83 -3.65 -13.00
N SER A 52 -14.53 -3.24 -11.93
CA SER A 52 -15.52 -2.16 -11.94
C SER A 52 -15.10 -1.01 -11.02
N VAL A 53 -15.62 0.19 -11.28
CA VAL A 53 -15.35 1.39 -10.45
C VAL A 53 -15.69 1.13 -8.98
N GLU A 54 -16.78 0.41 -8.72
CA GLU A 54 -17.22 0.00 -7.39
C GLU A 54 -16.18 -0.87 -6.66
N ASP A 55 -15.47 -1.74 -7.39
CA ASP A 55 -14.39 -2.55 -6.81
C ASP A 55 -13.24 -1.65 -6.35
N PHE A 56 -12.87 -0.65 -7.16
CA PHE A 56 -11.83 0.32 -6.77
C PHE A 56 -12.27 1.17 -5.57
N GLU A 57 -13.53 1.59 -5.52
CA GLU A 57 -14.09 2.31 -4.38
C GLU A 57 -14.11 1.48 -3.09
N ALA A 58 -14.33 0.16 -3.20
CA ALA A 58 -14.23 -0.77 -2.08
C ALA A 58 -12.79 -0.88 -1.53
N LEU A 59 -11.77 -0.62 -2.35
CA LEU A 59 -10.35 -0.63 -1.94
C LEU A 59 -9.89 0.65 -1.25
N LEU A 60 -10.72 1.71 -1.26
CA LEU A 60 -10.36 2.98 -0.67
C LEU A 60 -10.21 2.89 0.85
N PRO A 61 -9.31 3.69 1.46
CA PRO A 61 -8.96 3.58 2.86
C PRO A 61 -10.06 4.01 3.81
N TRP A 62 -11.21 4.51 3.35
CA TRP A 62 -12.40 4.70 4.18
C TRP A 62 -13.39 3.53 4.06
N ASN A 63 -13.35 2.77 2.97
CA ASN A 63 -14.29 1.68 2.69
C ASN A 63 -13.72 0.29 3.01
N CYS A 64 -12.40 0.13 2.95
CA CYS A 64 -11.68 -1.08 3.32
C CYS A 64 -11.85 -1.37 4.80
N SER A 65 -12.81 -2.18 5.24
CA SER A 65 -12.81 -2.71 6.61
C SER A 65 -11.85 -3.92 6.65
N PRO A 66 -10.55 -3.79 7.01
CA PRO A 66 -9.75 -4.97 7.26
C PRO A 66 -10.45 -5.66 8.43
N GLN A 67 -11.08 -6.80 8.16
CA GLN A 67 -11.51 -7.65 9.25
C GLN A 67 -10.25 -8.05 10.00
N ILE A 68 -10.04 -7.43 11.16
CA ILE A 68 -9.11 -7.95 12.16
C ILE A 68 -9.79 -9.24 12.62
N PRO A 69 -9.26 -10.43 12.30
CA PRO A 69 -9.85 -11.64 12.84
C PRO A 69 -9.75 -11.53 14.36
N ARG A 70 -10.92 -11.65 15.02
CA ARG A 70 -11.10 -11.54 16.46
C ARG A 70 -10.53 -12.75 17.19
#